data_AF-A0A7X8JZI4-F1
#
_entry.id   AF-A0A7X8JZI4-F1
#
_cell.length_a   1.000
_cell.length_b   1.000
_cell.length_c   1.000
_cell.angle_alpha   90.00
_cell.angle_beta   90.00
_cell.angle_gamma   90.00
#
_symmetry.space_group_name_H-M   'P 1'
#
loop_
_entity.id
_entity.type
_entity.pdbx_description
1 polymer ?
#
loop_
_entity_poly.entity_id
_entity_poly.type
_entity_poly.pdbx_seq_one_letter_code
_entity_poly.pdbx_strand_id
1 'polypeptide(L)'
;MTNFDFLKTEPKFAPFADVAISAEKVYSIDYATSVLNCRRTMEFAVKWLYSVDSSLEMQYQDKLATLMSTDSFKGVLRPDI
;
A
#
# COMPACT_ATOMS: atom_id res chain seq x y z
N MET A 1 -11.61 -9.58 14.55
CA MET A 1 -10.31 -10.01 14.02
C MET A 1 -10.46 -10.10 12.52
N THR A 2 -9.74 -9.28 11.79
CA THR A 2 -9.72 -9.22 10.33
C THR A 2 -8.38 -9.72 9.83
N ASN A 3 -8.30 -10.07 8.55
CA ASN A 3 -7.07 -10.57 7.92
C ASN A 3 -5.90 -9.59 8.01
N PHE A 4 -6.17 -8.29 8.22
CA PHE A 4 -5.17 -7.23 8.29
C PHE A 4 -4.84 -6.73 9.70
N ASP A 5 -5.43 -7.30 10.75
CA ASP A 5 -5.14 -6.86 12.14
C ASP A 5 -3.65 -7.06 12.51
N PHE A 6 -2.93 -7.99 11.87
CA PHE A 6 -1.49 -8.18 12.09
C PHE A 6 -0.67 -6.93 11.70
N LEU A 7 -1.16 -6.10 10.77
CA LEU A 7 -0.46 -4.86 10.39
C LEU A 7 -0.38 -3.87 11.55
N LYS A 8 -1.26 -3.98 12.55
CA LYS A 8 -1.20 -3.14 13.76
C LYS A 8 -0.10 -3.54 14.74
N THR A 9 0.50 -4.72 14.56
CA THR A 9 1.57 -5.19 15.45
C THR A 9 2.89 -4.47 15.22
N GLU A 10 3.10 -3.93 14.02
CA GLU A 10 4.31 -3.21 13.64
C GLU A 10 3.97 -1.71 13.43
N PRO A 11 4.47 -0.81 14.31
CA PRO A 11 4.19 0.62 14.23
C PRO A 11 4.53 1.27 12.88
N LYS A 12 5.50 0.72 12.14
CA LYS A 12 5.87 1.23 10.81
C LYS A 12 4.73 1.12 9.80
N PHE A 13 3.80 0.19 9.96
CA PHE A 13 2.67 -0.01 9.04
C PHE A 13 1.43 0.82 9.40
N ALA A 14 1.48 1.59 10.48
CA ALA A 14 0.39 2.48 10.90
C ALA A 14 -0.19 3.37 9.77
N PRO A 15 0.59 3.91 8.81
CA PRO A 15 0.05 4.76 7.75
C PRO A 15 -1.02 4.10 6.87
N PHE A 16 -1.03 2.78 6.76
CA PHE A 16 -1.97 2.05 5.87
C PHE A 16 -2.74 0.93 6.57
N ALA A 17 -2.34 0.50 7.77
CA ALA A 17 -2.98 -0.61 8.50
C ALA A 17 -4.49 -0.38 8.75
N ASP A 18 -4.87 0.81 9.24
CA ASP A 18 -6.28 1.11 9.54
C ASP A 18 -7.15 1.15 8.27
N VAL A 19 -6.60 1.66 7.17
CA VAL A 19 -7.31 1.73 5.88
C VAL A 19 -7.50 0.33 5.29
N ALA A 20 -6.51 -0.56 5.44
CA ALA A 20 -6.60 -1.96 5.01
C ALA A 20 -7.71 -2.71 5.77
N ILE A 21 -7.73 -2.57 7.10
CA ILE A 21 -8.76 -3.17 7.96
C ILE A 21 -10.14 -2.60 7.62
N SER A 22 -10.24 -1.30 7.33
CA SER A 22 -11.50 -0.67 6.91
C SER A 22 -11.98 -1.18 5.55
N ALA A 23 -11.07 -1.43 4.60
CA ALA A 23 -11.41 -1.97 3.29
C ALA A 23 -12.04 -3.36 3.39
N GLU A 24 -11.49 -4.21 4.27
CA GLU A 24 -12.01 -5.54 4.54
C GLU A 24 -13.37 -5.51 5.22
N LYS A 25 -13.54 -4.67 6.25
CA LYS A 25 -14.82 -4.56 6.99
C LYS A 25 -15.96 -4.06 6.13
N VAL A 26 -15.69 -3.12 5.22
CA VAL A 26 -16.73 -2.51 4.39
C VAL A 26 -17.08 -3.38 3.17
N TYR A 27 -16.27 -4.40 2.84
CA TYR A 27 -16.49 -5.28 1.69
C TYR A 27 -17.89 -5.90 1.66
N SER A 28 -18.40 -6.37 2.80
CA SER A 28 -19.73 -6.99 2.88
C SER A 28 -20.89 -5.98 2.90
N ILE A 29 -20.60 -4.67 2.96
CA ILE A 29 -21.58 -3.59 3.10
C ILE A 29 -21.68 -2.80 1.79
N ASP A 30 -20.54 -2.30 1.31
CA ASP A 30 -20.44 -1.53 0.08
C ASP A 30 -19.13 -1.83 -0.65
N TYR A 31 -19.26 -2.51 -1.78
CA TYR A 31 -18.14 -2.86 -2.65
C TYR A 31 -17.44 -1.62 -3.21
N ALA A 32 -18.17 -0.54 -3.52
CA ALA A 32 -17.57 0.65 -4.11
C ALA A 32 -16.59 1.31 -3.12
N THR A 33 -17.01 1.50 -1.87
CA THR A 33 -16.16 2.02 -0.80
C THR A 33 -15.00 1.07 -0.48
N SER A 34 -15.23 -0.25 -0.52
CA SER A 34 -14.16 -1.25 -0.31
C SER A 34 -13.05 -1.09 -1.35
N VAL A 35 -13.39 -1.01 -2.64
CA VAL A 35 -12.42 -0.83 -3.73
C VAL A 35 -11.66 0.50 -3.60
N LEU A 36 -12.33 1.59 -3.22
CA LEU A 36 -11.68 2.88 -2.98
C LEU A 36 -10.67 2.81 -1.82
N ASN A 37 -11.04 2.13 -0.73
CA ASN A 37 -10.14 1.93 0.40
C ASN A 37 -8.97 1.01 0.06
N CYS A 38 -9.17 -0.02 -0.78
CA CYS A 38 -8.08 -0.84 -1.31
C CYS A 38 -7.07 0.02 -2.09
N ARG A 39 -7.55 0.89 -2.98
CA ARG A 39 -6.69 1.80 -3.75
C ARG A 39 -5.92 2.74 -2.83
N ARG A 40 -6.59 3.32 -1.83
CA ARG A 40 -5.98 4.24 -0.85
C ARG A 40 -4.94 3.55 0.02
N THR A 41 -5.24 2.32 0.45
CA THR A 41 -4.30 1.47 1.20
C THR A 41 -3.03 1.24 0.40
N MET A 42 -3.17 0.88 -0.88
CA MET A 42 -2.03 0.66 -1.77
C MET A 42 -1.21 1.94 -1.99
N GLU A 43 -1.87 3.09 -2.16
CA GLU A 43 -1.17 4.37 -2.29
C GLU A 43 -0.32 4.71 -1.06
N PHE A 44 -0.85 4.52 0.15
CA PHE A 44 -0.09 4.74 1.37
C PHE A 44 1.01 3.70 1.58
N ALA A 45 0.76 2.43 1.28
CA ALA A 45 1.76 1.38 1.41
C ALA A 45 2.94 1.58 0.44
N VAL A 46 2.66 1.95 -0.82
CA VAL A 46 3.70 2.26 -1.80
C VAL A 46 4.48 3.52 -1.39
N LYS A 47 3.80 4.61 -1.02
CA LYS A 47 4.49 5.82 -0.55
C LYS A 47 5.35 5.56 0.69
N TRP A 48 4.86 4.74 1.61
CA TRP A 48 5.64 4.28 2.75
C TRP A 48 6.88 3.50 2.31
N LEU A 49 6.75 2.57 1.35
CA LEU A 49 7.88 1.81 0.81
C LEU A 49 8.97 2.74 0.25
N TYR A 50 8.60 3.74 -0.55
CA TYR A 50 9.52 4.77 -1.07
C TYR A 50 10.12 5.65 0.02
N SER A 51 9.47 5.79 1.17
CA SER A 51 10.01 6.59 2.30
C SER A 51 11.04 5.82 3.13
N VAL A 52 10.98 4.49 3.12
CA VAL A 52 11.88 3.64 3.93
C VAL A 52 13.01 3.01 3.12
N ASP A 53 12.81 2.82 1.82
CA ASP A 53 13.79 2.22 0.92
C ASP A 53 14.44 3.28 0.02
N SER A 54 15.69 3.63 0.33
CA SER A 54 16.47 4.60 -0.43
C SER A 54 16.89 4.12 -1.83
N SER A 55 16.71 2.83 -2.16
CA SER A 55 16.95 2.31 -3.51
C SER A 55 15.82 2.68 -4.49
N LEU A 56 14.66 3.10 -3.98
CA LEU A 56 13.53 3.51 -4.79
C LEU A 56 13.64 4.98 -5.17
N GLU A 57 13.87 5.24 -6.45
CA GLU A 57 13.92 6.60 -6.99
C GLU A 57 12.54 7.26 -7.03
N MET A 58 12.36 8.30 -6.21
CA MET A 58 11.14 9.10 -6.20
C MET A 58 10.98 9.86 -7.52
N GLN A 59 9.89 9.57 -8.23
CA GLN A 59 9.56 10.24 -9.48
C GLN A 59 8.97 11.63 -9.22
N TYR A 60 9.05 12.52 -10.22
CA TYR A 60 8.45 13.86 -10.15
C TYR A 60 6.93 13.83 -9.86
N GLN A 61 6.23 12.76 -10.27
CA GLN A 61 4.84 12.52 -9.91
C GLN A 61 4.73 11.34 -8.93
N ASP A 62 4.13 11.58 -7.76
CA ASP A 62 3.95 10.61 -6.68
C ASP A 62 2.63 9.81 -6.79
N LYS A 63 1.98 9.85 -7.95
CA LYS A 63 0.74 9.09 -8.20
C LYS A 63 1.05 7.60 -8.12
N LEU A 64 0.12 6.83 -7.54
CA LEU A 64 0.24 5.38 -7.40
C LEU A 64 0.65 4.69 -8.72
N ALA A 65 0.00 5.02 -9.83
CA ALA A 65 0.31 4.44 -11.13
C ALA A 65 1.75 4.75 -11.60
N THR A 66 2.25 5.95 -11.32
CA THR A 66 3.62 6.35 -11.67
C THR A 66 4.63 5.56 -10.84
N LEU A 67 4.45 5.53 -9.52
CA LEU A 67 5.34 4.82 -8.60
C LEU A 67 5.41 3.32 -8.94
N MET A 68 4.25 2.66 -9.11
CA MET A 68 4.20 1.23 -9.45
C MET A 68 4.79 0.89 -10.82
N SER A 69 4.87 1.86 -11.74
CA SER A 69 5.39 1.63 -13.09
C SER A 69 6.91 1.75 -13.19
N THR A 70 7.58 2.27 -12.16
CA THR A 70 9.03 2.44 -12.15
C THR A 70 9.77 1.10 -12.14
N ASP A 71 10.92 1.05 -12.79
CA ASP A 71 11.72 -0.17 -12.85
C ASP A 71 12.38 -0.48 -11.49
N SER A 72 12.70 0.54 -10.69
CA SER A 72 13.16 0.37 -9.30
C SER A 72 12.13 -0.35 -8.44
N PHE A 73 10.85 0.06 -8.51
CA PHE A 73 9.76 -0.60 -7.79
C PHE A 73 9.54 -2.04 -8.27
N LYS A 74 9.59 -2.29 -9.58
CA LYS A 74 9.49 -3.65 -10.13
C LYS A 74 10.65 -4.54 -9.70
N GLY A 75 11.86 -3.98 -9.59
CA GLY A 75 13.05 -4.68 -9.11
C GLY A 75 12.92 -5.12 -7.65
N VAL A 76 12.37 -4.28 -6.77
CA VAL A 76 12.12 -4.64 -5.36
C VAL A 76 11.07 -5.76 -5.24
N LEU A 77 10.05 -5.77 -6.11
CA LEU A 77 9.01 -6.82 -6.11
C LEU A 77 9.44 -8.12 -6.80
N ARG A 78 10.46 -8.06 -7.65
CA ARG A 78 11.06 -9.22 -8.31
C ARG A 78 12.54 -9.34 -7.94
N PRO A 79 12.86 -9.68 -6.68
CA PRO A 79 14.20 -10.15 -6.38
C PRO A 79 14.34 -11.53 -7.03
N ASP A 80 14.96 -11.55 -8.21
CA ASP A 80 15.55 -12.71 -8.91
C ASP A 80 14.73 -14.03 -8.92
N ILE A 81 13.70 -14.08 -9.78
CA ILE A 81 13.28 -15.34 -10.44
C ILE A 81 13.94 -15.38 -11.82
#